data_AF-A0A9W9Z1B9-F1
#
_entry.id   AF-A0A9W9Z1B9-F1
#
_cell.length_a   1.000
_cell.length_b   1.000
_cell.length_c   1.000
_cell.angle_alpha   90.00
_cell.angle_beta   90.00
_cell.angle_gamma   90.00
#
_symmetry.space_group_name_H-M   'P 1'
#
loop_
_entity.id
_entity.type
_entity.pdbx_description
1 polymer ?
#
loop_
_entity_poly.entity_id
_entity_poly.type
_entity_poly.pdbx_seq_one_letter_code
_entity_poly.pdbx_strand_id
1 'polypeptide(L)'
;MEDFLATVRSISSDKNYVELANYLNRSNELLAKYAGQIDAAIASLDPDQHSLAFMALLLVKLSLPNYGDFELIFSQIQQFITICSREQIQFAGDKFAHLCHFITQCLVDLKQPMRGIRMMCIAIQKAQQSPTQLTSIHTDLAQLCLLAKCLKPALPYLDTDITDIHKEKTVSLDINSTEHRVGGEHLFENYSEENNYSTFAHSSVVMQG
;
A
#
# COMPACT_ATOMS: atom_id res chain seq x y z
N MET A 1 14.39 5.13 -21.00
CA MET A 1 14.46 4.91 -19.54
C MET A 1 15.63 5.66 -18.92
N GLU A 2 16.85 5.54 -19.45
CA GLU A 2 18.03 6.23 -18.88
C GLU A 2 17.87 7.75 -18.81
N ASP A 3 17.44 8.40 -19.90
CA ASP A 3 17.19 9.86 -19.92
C ASP A 3 16.14 10.29 -18.89
N PHE A 4 15.10 9.46 -18.69
CA PHE A 4 14.08 9.69 -17.67
C PHE A 4 14.70 9.65 -16.27
N LEU A 5 15.50 8.63 -15.97
CA LEU A 5 16.17 8.49 -14.67
C LEU A 5 17.19 9.61 -14.43
N ALA A 6 17.94 10.03 -15.45
CA ALA A 6 18.85 11.16 -15.35
C ALA A 6 18.10 12.46 -15.02
N THR A 7 16.98 12.72 -15.69
CA THR A 7 16.13 13.88 -15.44
C THR A 7 15.55 13.85 -14.03
N VAL A 8 14.99 12.70 -13.60
CA VAL A 8 14.48 12.50 -12.23
C VAL A 8 15.56 12.82 -11.19
N ARG A 9 16.76 12.29 -11.36
CA ARG A 9 17.87 12.50 -10.43
C ARG A 9 18.29 13.97 -10.36
N SER A 10 18.37 14.64 -11.52
CA SER A 10 18.69 16.08 -11.58
C SER A 10 17.65 16.95 -10.87
N ILE A 11 16.36 16.76 -11.17
CA ILE A 11 15.31 17.57 -10.55
C ILE A 11 15.20 17.26 -9.04
N SER A 12 15.42 16.00 -8.65
CA SER A 12 15.43 15.58 -7.24
C SER A 12 16.59 16.19 -6.46
N SER A 13 17.79 16.29 -7.06
CA SER A 13 18.93 16.94 -6.41
C SER A 13 18.71 18.44 -6.19
N ASP A 14 17.99 19.08 -7.10
CA ASP A 14 17.61 20.50 -7.01
C ASP A 14 16.44 20.73 -6.04
N LYS A 15 15.86 19.65 -5.49
CA LYS A 15 14.68 19.66 -4.60
C LYS A 15 13.45 20.37 -5.19
N ASN A 16 13.37 20.45 -6.52
CA ASN A 16 12.23 21.05 -7.21
C ASN A 16 11.09 20.03 -7.36
N TYR A 17 10.45 19.67 -6.25
CA TYR A 17 9.44 18.62 -6.22
C TYR A 17 8.15 18.97 -6.98
N VAL A 18 7.85 20.27 -7.14
CA VAL A 18 6.73 20.72 -7.97
C VAL A 18 6.99 20.40 -9.45
N GLU A 19 8.18 20.74 -9.94
CA GLU A 19 8.60 20.39 -11.30
C GLU A 19 8.67 18.87 -11.49
N LEU A 20 9.22 18.15 -10.52
CA LEU A 20 9.31 16.69 -10.56
C LEU A 20 7.92 16.05 -10.67
N ALA A 21 6.96 16.46 -9.82
CA ALA A 21 5.59 15.94 -9.88
C ALA A 21 4.93 16.21 -11.23
N ASN A 22 5.12 17.40 -11.81
CA ASN A 22 4.61 17.74 -13.14
C ASN A 22 5.27 16.91 -14.25
N TYR A 23 6.58 16.70 -14.18
CA TYR A 23 7.33 15.86 -15.11
C TYR A 23 6.86 14.41 -15.07
N LEU A 24 6.70 13.84 -13.86
CA LEU A 24 6.23 12.46 -13.67
C LEU A 24 4.81 12.26 -14.21
N ASN A 25 3.89 13.19 -13.92
CA ASN A 25 2.52 13.11 -14.41
C ASN A 25 2.45 13.11 -15.95
N ARG A 26 3.32 13.88 -16.62
CA ARG A 26 3.41 13.90 -18.09
C ARG A 26 4.11 12.66 -18.67
N SER A 27 4.90 11.98 -17.87
CA SER A 27 5.71 10.83 -18.30
C SER A 27 4.96 9.50 -18.22
N ASN A 28 3.79 9.42 -17.60
CA ASN A 28 3.06 8.16 -17.37
C ASN A 28 2.82 7.33 -18.65
N GLU A 29 2.33 7.96 -19.74
CA GLU A 29 2.09 7.26 -21.01
C GLU A 29 3.39 6.74 -21.66
N LEU A 30 4.48 7.48 -21.49
CA LEU A 30 5.79 7.08 -21.97
C LEU A 30 6.32 5.90 -21.15
N LEU A 31 6.19 5.95 -19.82
CA LEU A 31 6.66 4.92 -18.89
C LEU A 31 5.95 3.58 -19.12
N ALA A 32 4.65 3.60 -19.46
CA ALA A 32 3.90 2.39 -19.80
C ALA A 32 4.53 1.62 -20.99
N LYS A 33 5.16 2.33 -21.95
CA LYS A 33 5.87 1.70 -23.08
C LYS A 33 7.19 1.03 -22.68
N TYR A 34 7.71 1.34 -21.50
CA TYR A 34 8.93 0.78 -20.95
C TYR A 34 8.68 -0.29 -19.88
N ALA A 35 7.52 -0.97 -19.92
CA ALA A 35 7.11 -2.00 -18.97
C ALA A 35 8.24 -2.97 -18.55
N GLY A 36 8.99 -3.52 -19.51
CA GLY A 36 10.08 -4.46 -19.24
C GLY A 36 11.31 -3.88 -18.54
N GLN A 37 11.39 -2.55 -18.37
CA GLN A 37 12.51 -1.86 -17.70
C GLN A 37 12.09 -1.25 -16.35
N ILE A 38 10.80 -1.31 -15.98
CA ILE A 38 10.27 -0.65 -14.78
C ILE A 38 10.92 -1.20 -13.51
N ASP A 39 11.04 -2.52 -13.35
CA ASP A 39 11.66 -3.12 -12.17
C ASP A 39 13.13 -2.73 -12.00
N ALA A 40 13.89 -2.73 -13.11
CA ALA A 40 15.29 -2.28 -13.09
C ALA A 40 15.39 -0.79 -12.74
N ALA A 41 14.48 0.03 -13.24
CA ALA A 41 14.41 1.45 -12.90
C ALA A 41 14.11 1.66 -11.41
N ILE A 42 13.10 0.97 -10.85
CA ILE A 42 12.77 1.00 -9.42
C ILE A 42 13.97 0.59 -8.57
N ALA A 43 14.65 -0.52 -8.93
CA ALA A 43 15.82 -1.00 -8.20
C ALA A 43 17.01 -0.03 -8.22
N SER A 44 17.08 0.87 -9.21
CA SER A 44 18.13 1.88 -9.34
C SER A 44 17.84 3.20 -8.61
N LEU A 45 16.67 3.32 -7.99
CA LEU A 45 16.25 4.51 -7.26
C LEU A 45 16.32 4.27 -5.76
N ASP A 46 16.87 5.26 -5.06
CA ASP A 46 16.76 5.33 -3.60
C ASP A 46 15.35 5.84 -3.20
N PRO A 47 14.59 5.10 -2.38
CA PRO A 47 13.21 5.45 -2.03
C PRO A 47 13.08 6.68 -1.12
N ASP A 48 14.12 7.09 -0.39
CA ASP A 48 14.12 8.34 0.40
C ASP A 48 14.42 9.54 -0.49
N GLN A 49 15.45 9.44 -1.33
CA GLN A 49 15.89 10.53 -2.20
C GLN A 49 15.00 10.73 -3.43
N HIS A 50 14.32 9.68 -3.91
CA HIS A 50 13.53 9.70 -5.15
C HIS A 50 12.08 9.24 -4.93
N SER A 51 11.49 9.49 -3.77
CA SER A 51 10.17 8.96 -3.38
C SER A 51 9.07 9.20 -4.43
N LEU A 52 9.00 10.40 -5.02
CA LEU A 52 7.99 10.71 -6.04
C LEU A 52 8.14 9.83 -7.28
N ALA A 53 9.37 9.65 -7.77
CA ALA A 53 9.63 8.84 -8.95
C ALA A 53 9.48 7.34 -8.66
N PHE A 54 9.92 6.88 -7.50
CA PHE A 54 9.73 5.51 -7.04
C PHE A 54 8.23 5.16 -7.00
N MET A 55 7.43 6.03 -6.39
CA MET A 55 5.97 5.89 -6.34
C MET A 55 5.32 5.92 -7.72
N ALA A 56 5.73 6.84 -8.59
CA ALA A 56 5.20 6.92 -9.95
C ALA A 56 5.46 5.63 -10.75
N LEU A 57 6.68 5.08 -10.66
CA LEU A 57 7.03 3.82 -11.31
C LEU A 57 6.25 2.63 -10.73
N LEU A 58 6.05 2.57 -9.42
CA LEU A 58 5.19 1.57 -8.80
C LEU A 58 3.76 1.65 -9.34
N LEU A 59 3.17 2.85 -9.41
CA LEU A 59 1.82 3.02 -9.94
C LEU A 59 1.71 2.64 -11.41
N VAL A 60 2.72 2.99 -12.22
CA VAL A 60 2.79 2.53 -13.62
C VAL A 60 2.85 0.99 -13.64
N LYS A 61 3.70 0.36 -12.84
CA LYS A 61 3.80 -1.11 -12.74
C LYS A 61 2.44 -1.73 -12.42
N LEU A 62 1.71 -1.20 -11.43
CA LEU A 62 0.39 -1.69 -11.02
C LEU A 62 -0.69 -1.50 -12.10
N SER A 63 -0.52 -0.55 -13.00
CA SER A 63 -1.42 -0.34 -14.15
C SER A 63 -1.17 -1.29 -15.32
N LEU A 64 -0.06 -2.04 -15.32
CA LEU A 64 0.26 -2.99 -16.38
C LEU A 64 -0.67 -4.21 -16.32
N PRO A 65 -1.01 -4.84 -17.46
CA PRO A 65 -1.88 -6.03 -17.49
C PRO A 65 -1.38 -7.21 -16.64
N ASN A 66 -0.06 -7.29 -16.45
CA ASN A 66 0.58 -8.22 -15.54
C ASN A 66 1.68 -7.48 -14.79
N TYR A 67 1.40 -7.10 -13.54
CA TYR A 67 2.36 -6.45 -12.67
C TYR A 67 3.34 -7.42 -12.00
N GLY A 68 3.13 -8.73 -12.16
CA GLY A 68 3.99 -9.79 -11.64
C GLY A 68 3.54 -10.40 -10.31
N ASP A 69 4.50 -11.04 -9.64
CA ASP A 69 4.29 -11.76 -8.38
C ASP A 69 3.90 -10.81 -7.23
N PHE A 70 2.91 -11.23 -6.43
CA PHE A 70 2.40 -10.43 -5.33
C PHE A 70 3.45 -10.22 -4.23
N GLU A 71 4.25 -11.22 -3.88
CA GLU A 71 5.25 -11.09 -2.81
C GLU A 71 6.34 -10.09 -3.18
N LEU A 72 6.74 -10.07 -4.46
CA LEU A 72 7.65 -9.04 -4.97
C LEU A 72 7.05 -7.63 -4.85
N ILE A 73 5.80 -7.43 -5.27
CA ILE A 73 5.14 -6.12 -5.19
C ILE A 73 4.95 -5.69 -3.74
N PHE A 74 4.49 -6.60 -2.89
CA PHE A 74 4.34 -6.35 -1.46
C PHE A 74 5.66 -5.90 -0.85
N SER A 75 6.76 -6.59 -1.17
CA SER A 75 8.11 -6.23 -0.71
C SER A 75 8.52 -4.83 -1.18
N GLN A 76 8.30 -4.51 -2.47
CA GLN A 76 8.63 -3.18 -3.03
C GLN A 76 7.80 -2.06 -2.38
N ILE A 77 6.49 -2.25 -2.20
CA ILE A 77 5.60 -1.27 -1.55
C ILE A 77 5.97 -1.12 -0.08
N GLN A 78 6.24 -2.22 0.63
CA GLN A 78 6.65 -2.19 2.04
C GLN A 78 7.96 -1.42 2.21
N GLN A 79 8.96 -1.70 1.36
CA GLN A 79 10.24 -1.00 1.37
C GLN A 79 10.03 0.49 1.15
N PHE A 80 9.24 0.85 0.13
CA PHE A 80 8.93 2.23 -0.18
C PHE A 80 8.25 2.95 0.99
N ILE A 81 7.12 2.43 1.51
CA ILE A 81 6.37 3.07 2.61
C ILE A 81 7.25 3.24 3.86
N THR A 82 8.15 2.28 4.11
CA THR A 82 9.04 2.33 5.28
C THR A 82 10.07 3.47 5.15
N ILE A 83 10.60 3.70 3.95
CA ILE A 83 11.78 4.56 3.75
C ILE A 83 11.42 5.94 3.19
N CYS A 84 10.30 6.09 2.48
CA CYS A 84 9.99 7.28 1.69
C CYS A 84 10.06 8.61 2.46
N SER A 85 10.42 9.69 1.75
CA SER A 85 10.51 11.04 2.29
C SER A 85 9.13 11.66 2.45
N ARG A 86 8.78 12.04 3.69
CA ARG A 86 7.56 12.78 4.02
C ARG A 86 7.45 14.10 3.26
N GLU A 87 8.58 14.79 3.05
CA GLU A 87 8.65 16.04 2.28
C GLU A 87 8.22 15.82 0.82
N GLN A 88 8.56 14.68 0.24
CA GLN A 88 8.16 14.37 -1.13
C GLN A 88 6.69 13.91 -1.22
N ILE A 89 6.21 13.13 -0.24
CA ILE A 89 4.83 12.63 -0.23
C ILE A 89 3.80 13.76 -0.27
N GLN A 90 4.07 14.93 0.34
CA GLN A 90 3.12 16.05 0.33
C GLN A 90 2.76 16.57 -1.07
N PHE A 91 3.59 16.30 -2.09
CA PHE A 91 3.35 16.71 -3.49
C PHE A 91 2.49 15.72 -4.28
N ALA A 92 2.22 14.54 -3.72
CA ALA A 92 1.46 13.48 -4.38
C ALA A 92 0.74 12.58 -3.34
N GLY A 93 0.10 13.19 -2.35
CA GLY A 93 -0.58 12.48 -1.26
C GLY A 93 -1.72 11.57 -1.75
N ASP A 94 -2.41 11.99 -2.79
CA ASP A 94 -3.43 11.21 -3.53
C ASP A 94 -2.86 9.89 -4.09
N LYS A 95 -1.69 9.95 -4.71
CA LYS A 95 -1.00 8.78 -5.27
C LYS A 95 -0.48 7.86 -4.17
N PHE A 96 -0.04 8.45 -3.06
CA PHE A 96 0.43 7.70 -1.90
C PHE A 96 -0.70 6.94 -1.20
N ALA A 97 -1.84 7.61 -0.98
CA ALA A 97 -3.05 6.98 -0.46
C ALA A 97 -3.53 5.83 -1.37
N HIS A 98 -3.50 6.04 -2.69
CA HIS A 98 -3.86 5.01 -3.66
C HIS A 98 -2.99 3.74 -3.52
N LEU A 99 -1.66 3.86 -3.34
CA LEU A 99 -0.81 2.69 -3.06
C LEU A 99 -1.23 1.97 -1.76
N CYS A 100 -1.61 2.72 -0.73
CA CYS A 100 -2.04 2.17 0.55
C CYS A 100 -3.38 1.42 0.43
N HIS A 101 -4.35 1.99 -0.27
CA HIS A 101 -5.64 1.35 -0.55
C HIS A 101 -5.45 0.08 -1.37
N PHE A 102 -4.61 0.12 -2.41
CA PHE A 102 -4.32 -1.04 -3.25
C PHE A 102 -3.77 -2.20 -2.42
N ILE A 103 -2.71 -1.97 -1.64
CA ILE A 103 -2.10 -3.06 -0.87
C ILE A 103 -3.02 -3.56 0.25
N THR A 104 -3.81 -2.67 0.84
CA THR A 104 -4.84 -3.03 1.83
C THR A 104 -5.86 -3.98 1.21
N GLN A 105 -6.39 -3.64 0.04
CA GLN A 105 -7.37 -4.48 -0.66
C GLN A 105 -6.78 -5.86 -1.00
N CYS A 106 -5.56 -5.92 -1.53
CA CYS A 106 -4.90 -7.21 -1.81
C CYS A 106 -4.76 -8.07 -0.54
N LEU A 107 -4.35 -7.49 0.59
CA LEU A 107 -4.21 -8.22 1.85
C LEU A 107 -5.55 -8.70 2.42
N VAL A 108 -6.62 -7.93 2.22
CA VAL A 108 -7.98 -8.32 2.58
C VAL A 108 -8.42 -9.52 1.74
N ASP A 109 -8.25 -9.45 0.42
CA ASP A 109 -8.64 -10.51 -0.51
C ASP A 109 -7.86 -11.81 -0.27
N LEU A 110 -6.57 -11.70 0.06
CA LEU A 110 -5.70 -12.82 0.42
C LEU A 110 -5.94 -13.34 1.85
N LYS A 111 -6.85 -12.71 2.62
CA LYS A 111 -7.12 -13.04 4.03
C LYS A 111 -5.87 -12.94 4.93
N GLN A 112 -4.97 -12.02 4.62
CA GLN A 112 -3.73 -11.76 5.37
C GLN A 112 -3.63 -10.32 5.92
N PRO A 113 -4.68 -9.77 6.58
CA PRO A 113 -4.74 -8.36 6.96
C PRO A 113 -3.64 -7.94 7.97
N MET A 114 -3.17 -8.87 8.80
CA MET A 114 -2.15 -8.61 9.82
C MET A 114 -0.83 -8.06 9.21
N ARG A 115 -0.48 -8.48 7.99
CA ARG A 115 0.76 -8.08 7.32
C ARG A 115 0.84 -6.57 7.04
N GLY A 116 -0.31 -5.91 6.85
CA GLY A 116 -0.37 -4.49 6.46
C GLY A 116 -0.45 -3.52 7.63
N ILE A 117 -0.77 -3.98 8.85
CA ILE A 117 -1.08 -3.08 9.97
C ILE A 117 0.07 -2.12 10.28
N ARG A 118 1.30 -2.65 10.45
CA ARG A 118 2.47 -1.81 10.72
C ARG A 118 2.77 -0.87 9.56
N MET A 119 2.56 -1.34 8.33
CA MET A 119 2.78 -0.56 7.12
C MET A 119 1.83 0.65 7.08
N MET A 120 0.54 0.46 7.39
CA MET A 120 -0.43 1.55 7.42
C MET A 120 -0.16 2.55 8.55
N CYS A 121 0.30 2.11 9.72
CA CYS A 121 0.75 3.03 10.78
C CYS A 121 1.87 3.97 10.30
N ILE A 122 2.86 3.43 9.58
CA ILE A 122 3.96 4.24 9.02
C ILE A 122 3.42 5.17 7.93
N ALA A 123 2.57 4.65 7.04
CA ALA A 123 1.98 5.44 5.95
C ALA A 123 1.19 6.65 6.48
N ILE A 124 0.38 6.48 7.53
CA ILE A 124 -0.34 7.58 8.18
C ILE A 124 0.64 8.66 8.65
N GLN A 125 1.71 8.27 9.36
CA GLN A 125 2.72 9.20 9.85
C GLN A 125 3.45 9.96 8.72
N LYS A 126 3.62 9.33 7.55
CA LYS A 126 4.22 9.96 6.37
C LYS A 126 3.24 10.86 5.63
N ALA A 127 1.95 10.55 5.61
CA ALA A 127 0.94 11.30 4.86
C ALA A 127 0.40 12.52 5.61
N GLN A 128 0.12 12.37 6.92
CA GLN A 128 -0.50 13.43 7.71
C GLN A 128 0.43 14.63 7.88
N GLN A 129 -0.12 15.84 8.00
CA GLN A 129 0.61 17.08 8.31
C GLN A 129 0.71 17.33 9.82
N SER A 130 -0.33 16.96 10.58
CA SER A 130 -0.37 16.97 12.03
C SER A 130 -0.92 15.63 12.57
N PRO A 131 -0.66 15.28 13.84
CA PRO A 131 -1.23 14.08 14.46
C PRO A 131 -2.76 14.07 14.56
N THR A 132 -3.39 15.25 14.47
CA THR A 132 -4.85 15.42 14.55
C THR A 132 -5.53 15.50 13.18
N GLN A 133 -4.77 15.27 12.10
CA GLN A 133 -5.29 15.27 10.74
C GLN A 133 -5.71 13.85 10.34
N LEU A 134 -6.99 13.70 9.96
CA LEU A 134 -7.51 12.47 9.42
C LEU A 134 -7.19 12.35 7.93
N THR A 135 -6.60 11.23 7.52
CA THR A 135 -6.36 10.86 6.11
C THR A 135 -7.19 9.63 5.75
N SER A 136 -7.38 9.34 4.47
CA SER A 136 -8.09 8.11 4.06
C SER A 136 -7.36 6.84 4.51
N ILE A 137 -6.03 6.86 4.64
CA ILE A 137 -5.22 5.72 5.09
C ILE A 137 -5.59 5.25 6.51
N HIS A 138 -6.20 6.12 7.33
CA HIS A 138 -6.74 5.70 8.63
C HIS A 138 -7.85 4.65 8.50
N THR A 139 -8.67 4.71 7.44
CA THR A 139 -9.72 3.72 7.22
C THR A 139 -9.12 2.37 6.82
N ASP A 140 -8.03 2.37 6.07
CA ASP A 140 -7.28 1.14 5.75
C ASP A 140 -6.73 0.47 7.01
N LEU A 141 -6.08 1.25 7.89
CA LEU A 141 -5.58 0.75 9.16
C LEU A 141 -6.72 0.14 10.01
N ALA A 142 -7.83 0.85 10.13
CA ALA A 142 -8.99 0.38 10.88
C ALA A 142 -9.55 -0.93 10.30
N GLN A 143 -9.69 -1.02 8.98
CA GLN A 143 -10.16 -2.22 8.28
C GLN A 143 -9.25 -3.42 8.55
N LEU A 144 -7.93 -3.25 8.39
CA LEU A 144 -6.95 -4.31 8.64
C LEU A 144 -6.98 -4.76 10.12
N CYS A 145 -7.00 -3.81 11.06
CA CYS A 145 -7.07 -4.09 12.49
C CYS A 145 -8.35 -4.85 12.88
N LEU A 146 -9.51 -4.48 12.30
CA LEU A 146 -10.78 -5.16 12.53
C LEU A 146 -10.76 -6.60 12.00
N LEU A 147 -10.34 -6.80 10.76
CA LEU A 147 -10.29 -8.13 10.14
C LEU A 147 -9.26 -9.05 10.81
N ALA A 148 -8.12 -8.49 11.23
CA ALA A 148 -7.08 -9.21 11.97
C ALA A 148 -7.41 -9.44 13.46
N LYS A 149 -8.53 -8.88 13.97
CA LYS A 149 -8.89 -8.86 15.40
C LYS A 149 -7.78 -8.30 16.29
N CYS A 150 -7.03 -7.32 15.78
CA CYS A 150 -5.88 -6.72 16.44
C CYS A 150 -6.02 -5.18 16.45
N LEU A 151 -6.78 -4.67 17.42
CA LEU A 151 -7.12 -3.23 17.49
C LEU A 151 -6.03 -2.38 18.16
N LYS A 152 -5.13 -2.99 18.94
CA LYS A 152 -4.11 -2.27 19.72
C LYS A 152 -3.30 -1.25 18.89
N PRO A 153 -2.87 -1.55 17.66
CA PRO A 153 -2.12 -0.59 16.84
C PRO A 153 -2.94 0.62 16.38
N ALA A 154 -4.27 0.52 16.31
CA ALA A 154 -5.15 1.61 15.88
C ALA A 154 -5.52 2.57 17.03
N LEU A 155 -5.44 2.12 18.29
CA LEU A 155 -5.86 2.92 19.45
C LEU A 155 -5.25 4.34 19.51
N PRO A 156 -3.94 4.55 19.26
CA PRO A 156 -3.37 5.90 19.30
C PRO A 156 -4.03 6.88 18.32
N TYR A 157 -4.55 6.39 17.21
CA TYR A 157 -5.23 7.20 16.21
C TYR A 157 -6.72 7.37 16.53
N LEU A 158 -7.36 6.37 17.13
CA LEU A 158 -8.77 6.40 17.53
C LEU A 158 -9.01 7.28 18.77
N ASP A 159 -8.02 7.35 19.67
CA ASP A 159 -8.08 8.16 20.89
C ASP A 159 -7.69 9.63 20.66
N THR A 160 -7.24 9.98 19.45
CA THR A 160 -6.84 11.35 19.09
C THR A 160 -8.05 12.13 18.57
N ASP A 161 -8.31 13.29 19.17
CA ASP A 161 -9.33 14.22 18.69
C ASP A 161 -8.94 14.80 17.31
N ILE A 162 -9.71 14.45 16.28
CA ILE A 162 -9.49 14.91 14.91
C ILE A 162 -9.91 16.38 14.78
N THR A 163 -9.00 17.22 14.28
CA THR A 163 -9.22 18.67 14.10
C THR A 163 -9.19 19.10 12.63
N ASP A 164 -8.69 18.25 11.73
CA ASP A 164 -8.59 18.54 10.30
C ASP A 164 -8.75 17.26 9.48
N ILE A 165 -9.18 17.39 8.22
CA ILE A 165 -9.34 16.28 7.28
C ILE A 165 -8.49 16.58 6.05
N HIS A 166 -7.59 15.65 5.71
CA HIS A 166 -6.78 15.75 4.53
C HIS A 166 -7.65 15.71 3.27
N LYS A 167 -7.51 16.73 2.41
CA LYS A 167 -8.23 16.82 1.14
C LYS A 167 -7.43 16.12 0.06
N GLU A 168 -7.65 14.82 -0.08
CA GLU A 168 -7.10 14.05 -1.18
C GLU A 168 -7.77 14.51 -2.47
N LYS A 169 -6.97 14.87 -3.48
CA LYS A 169 -7.50 15.12 -4.81
C LYS A 169 -7.94 13.77 -5.35
N THR A 170 -9.24 13.62 -5.64
CA THR A 170 -9.74 12.44 -6.33
C THR A 170 -9.03 12.36 -7.68
N VAL A 171 -8.06 11.46 -7.80
CA VAL A 171 -7.56 11.06 -9.11
C VAL A 171 -8.43 9.90 -9.55
N SER A 172 -9.37 10.18 -10.44
CA SER A 172 -9.97 9.17 -11.28
C SER A 172 -8.90 8.61 -12.21
N LEU A 173 -8.04 7.72 -11.69
CA LEU A 173 -7.46 6.67 -12.51
C LEU A 173 -8.60 5.67 -12.66
N ASP A 174 -9.26 5.67 -13.81
CA ASP A 174 -10.27 4.67 -14.14
C ASP A 174 -9.58 3.29 -14.22
N ILE A 175 -9.40 2.64 -13.06
CA ILE A 175 -8.91 1.26 -12.96
C ILE A 175 -10.11 0.29 -12.83
N ASN A 176 -11.33 0.80 -12.91
CA ASN A 176 -12.54 -0.02 -13.07
C ASN A 176 -12.63 -0.56 -14.51
N SER A 177 -11.74 -1.48 -14.87
CA SER A 177 -11.89 -2.46 -15.95
C SER A 177 -10.96 -3.65 -15.75
N THR A 178 -10.87 -4.20 -14.54
CA THR A 178 -10.45 -5.59 -14.34
C THR A 178 -11.34 -6.23 -13.28
N GLU A 179 -12.58 -6.53 -13.69
CA GLU A 179 -13.29 -7.66 -13.09
C GLU A 179 -12.36 -8.88 -13.10
N HIS A 180 -12.22 -9.54 -11.95
CA HIS A 180 -11.73 -10.91 -11.82
C HIS A 180 -10.42 -11.25 -12.56
N ARG A 181 -9.28 -11.13 -11.85
CA ARG A 181 -8.11 -11.98 -12.09
C ARG A 181 -7.13 -11.91 -10.91
N VAL A 182 -7.56 -12.49 -9.79
CA VAL A 182 -6.60 -13.25 -8.99
C VAL A 182 -6.23 -14.45 -9.86
N GLY A 183 -5.17 -14.30 -10.67
CA GLY A 183 -4.50 -15.40 -11.36
C GLY A 183 -3.73 -16.26 -10.35
N GLY A 184 -4.44 -16.74 -9.33
CA GLY A 184 -3.97 -17.66 -8.29
C GLY A 184 -4.63 -19.03 -8.38
N GLU A 185 -5.25 -19.37 -9.52
CA GLU A 185 -5.65 -20.74 -9.83
C GLU A 185 -4.41 -21.55 -10.26
N HIS A 186 -3.53 -21.85 -9.30
CA HIS A 186 -2.71 -23.08 -9.33
C HIS A 186 -1.92 -23.39 -8.05
N LEU A 187 -2.25 -22.81 -6.89
CA LEU A 187 -1.53 -23.10 -5.64
C LEU A 187 -2.45 -23.39 -4.45
N PHE A 188 -3.53 -24.13 -4.65
CA PHE A 188 -4.27 -24.75 -3.53
C PHE A 188 -4.83 -26.11 -3.94
N GLU A 189 -3.93 -27.06 -4.22
CA GLU A 189 -4.24 -28.48 -4.05
C GLU A 189 -3.12 -29.09 -3.20
N ASN A 190 -3.53 -29.75 -2.12
CA ASN A 190 -2.72 -30.50 -1.13
C ASN A 190 -2.22 -29.71 0.09
N TYR A 191 -3.15 -29.30 0.96
CA TYR A 191 -2.97 -29.49 2.40
C TYR A 191 -4.28 -30.06 2.96
N SER A 192 -4.44 -31.36 2.77
CA SER A 192 -5.50 -32.15 3.39
C SER A 192 -5.25 -32.27 4.89
N GLU A 193 -6.37 -32.19 5.60
CA GLU A 193 -6.56 -32.25 7.03
C GLU A 193 -5.93 -33.48 7.69
N GLU A 194 -5.06 -33.25 8.68
CA GLU A 194 -4.97 -34.12 9.85
C GLU A 194 -4.68 -33.25 11.06
N ASN A 195 -5.70 -33.04 11.92
CA ASN A 195 -5.50 -33.12 13.36
C ASN A 195 -6.85 -33.25 14.08
N ASN A 196 -7.06 -34.47 14.57
CA ASN A 196 -7.93 -34.85 15.67
C ASN A 196 -8.00 -33.79 16.76
N TYR A 197 -9.21 -33.41 17.17
CA TYR A 197 -9.58 -33.35 18.59
C TYR A 197 -11.08 -33.56 18.74
N SER A 198 -11.46 -34.81 19.00
CA SER A 198 -12.76 -35.16 19.56
C SER A 198 -12.70 -35.00 21.10
N THR A 199 -13.64 -34.21 21.60
CA THR A 199 -14.54 -34.55 22.72
C THR A 199 -13.94 -34.87 24.10
N PHE A 200 -13.94 -33.88 25.00
CA PHE A 200 -14.33 -33.95 26.43
C PHE A 200 -14.64 -32.48 26.83
N ALA A 201 -15.72 -32.07 27.49
CA ALA A 201 -16.56 -32.74 28.47
C ALA A 201 -18.00 -32.23 28.42
N HIS A 202 -18.92 -33.13 28.74
CA HIS A 202 -20.36 -32.91 28.81
C HIS A 202 -20.76 -32.44 30.22
N SER A 203 -21.55 -31.37 30.25
CA SER A 203 -22.64 -31.01 31.16
C SER A 203 -22.46 -30.74 32.66
N SER A 204 -23.04 -29.59 33.01
CA SER A 204 -23.46 -29.08 34.31
C SER A 204 -24.43 -29.98 35.08
N VAL A 205 -24.20 -30.06 36.40
CA VAL A 205 -25.13 -29.83 37.53
C VAL A 205 -26.63 -30.07 37.28
N VAL A 206 -27.19 -31.04 38.00
CA VAL A 206 -28.56 -30.96 38.57
C VAL A 206 -28.56 -31.50 40.00
N MET A 207 -29.19 -30.72 40.88
CA MET A 207 -29.40 -30.89 42.31
C MET A 207 -30.58 -31.82 42.68
N GLN A 208 -30.55 -32.28 43.93
CA GLN A 208 -31.66 -32.71 44.82
C GLN A 208 -32.25 -34.11 44.70
N GLY A 209 -32.35 -34.77 45.87
CA GLY A 209 -33.09 -36.00 46.14
C GLY A 209 -32.39 -36.86 47.19
#